data_AF-A0A7V5Q151-F1
#
_entry.id   AF-A0A7V5Q151-F1
#
_cell.length_a   1.000
_cell.length_b   1.000
_cell.length_c   1.000
_cell.angle_alpha   90.00
_cell.angle_beta   90.00
_cell.angle_gamma   90.00
#
_symmetry.space_group_name_H-M   'P 1'
#
loop_
_entity.id
_entity.type
_entity.pdbx_description
1 polymer ?
#
loop_
_entity_poly.entity_id
_entity_poly.type
_entity_poly.pdbx_seq_one_letter_code
_entity_poly.pdbx_strand_id
1 'polypeptide(L)' 'MQTDPGLQPTRDIRVRISRNHGNDPRRLVEYYIEFQRRFAERLRPPPKREEAPEQAAAADRPSPDR' A
#
# COMPACT_ATOMS: atom_id res chain seq x y z
N MET A 1 -7.78 18.98 3.19
CA MET A 1 -8.10 17.67 3.80
C MET A 1 -7.65 17.71 5.26
N GLN A 2 -8.55 17.47 6.20
CA GLN A 2 -8.21 17.47 7.62
C GLN A 2 -7.49 16.17 7.96
N THR A 3 -6.23 16.26 8.36
CA THR A 3 -5.41 15.09 8.72
C THR A 3 -5.83 14.55 10.07
N ASP A 4 -6.27 13.29 10.11
CA ASP A 4 -6.53 12.56 11.37
C ASP A 4 -5.28 12.61 12.28
N PRO A 5 -5.37 13.25 13.47
CA PRO A 5 -4.25 13.34 14.41
C PRO A 5 -3.77 11.98 14.92
N GLY A 6 -4.65 10.99 15.05
CA GLY A 6 -4.30 9.64 15.49
C GLY A 6 -3.42 8.89 14.49
N LEU A 7 -3.47 9.28 13.21
CA LEU A 7 -2.61 8.73 12.16
C LEU A 7 -1.29 9.49 12.00
N GLN A 8 -1.11 10.64 12.67
CA GLN A 8 0.09 11.47 12.50
C GLN A 8 1.39 10.72 12.78
N PRO A 9 1.52 9.93 13.87
CA PRO A 9 2.75 9.17 14.13
C PRO A 9 3.08 8.18 13.01
N THR A 10 2.06 7.53 12.44
CA THR A 10 2.23 6.59 11.32
C THR A 10 2.71 7.33 10.07
N ARG A 11 2.18 8.52 9.80
CA ARG A 11 2.64 9.36 8.68
C ARG A 11 4.09 9.78 8.84
N ASP A 12 4.46 10.25 10.02
CA ASP A 12 5.83 10.70 10.30
C ASP A 12 6.85 9.56 10.11
N ILE A 13 6.49 8.35 10.58
CA ILE A 13 7.30 7.14 10.35
C ILE A 13 7.43 6.83 8.85
N ARG A 14 6.33 6.89 8.08
CA ARG A 14 6.36 6.64 6.64
C ARG A 14 7.22 7.66 5.89
N VAL A 15 7.13 8.94 6.24
CA VAL A 15 7.96 10.00 5.66
C VAL A 15 9.43 9.73 5.93
N ARG A 16 9.78 9.36 7.17
CA ARG A 16 11.16 9.00 7.53
C ARG A 16 11.68 7.81 6.74
N ILE A 17 10.89 6.73 6.63
CA ILE A 17 11.26 5.54 5.86
C ILE A 17 11.46 5.89 4.38
N SER A 18 10.53 6.65 3.79
CA SER A 18 10.60 7.10 2.40
C SER A 18 11.88 7.88 2.12
N ARG A 19 12.21 8.86 2.98
CA ARG A 19 13.46 9.64 2.86
C ARG A 19 14.70 8.76 2.91
N ASN A 20 14.73 7.79 3.81
CA ASN A 20 15.84 6.84 3.91
C ASN A 20 16.03 5.99 2.65
N HIS A 21 14.99 5.82 1.85
CA HIS A 21 14.99 5.04 0.60
C HIS A 21 15.06 5.95 -0.64
N GLY A 22 15.44 7.22 -0.47
CA GLY A 22 15.56 8.18 -1.57
C GLY A 22 14.22 8.59 -2.19
N ASN A 23 13.11 8.36 -1.48
CA ASN A 23 11.75 8.49 -2.00
C ASN A 23 11.50 7.68 -3.28
N ASP A 24 12.24 6.58 -3.49
CA ASP A 24 12.05 5.67 -4.60
C ASP A 24 10.94 4.65 -4.26
N PRO A 25 9.81 4.64 -4.98
CA PRO A 25 8.70 3.73 -4.71
C PRO A 25 9.09 2.27 -4.86
N ARG A 26 10.01 1.91 -5.76
CA ARG A 26 10.44 0.51 -5.94
C ARG A 26 11.18 0.01 -4.70
N ARG A 27 12.17 0.77 -4.24
CA ARG A 27 12.93 0.47 -3.02
C ARG A 27 12.05 0.44 -1.77
N LEU A 28 11.06 1.33 -1.70
CA LEU A 28 10.12 1.37 -0.59
C LEU A 28 9.25 0.10 -0.54
N VAL A 29 8.76 -0.36 -1.67
CA VAL A 29 7.99 -1.62 -1.76
C VAL A 29 8.85 -2.82 -1.36
N GLU A 30 10.07 -2.93 -1.91
CA GLU A 30 11.02 -3.99 -1.56
C GLU A 30 11.29 -4.02 -0.05
N TYR A 31 11.53 -2.86 0.57
CA TYR A 31 11.71 -2.74 2.01
C TYR A 31 10.51 -3.28 2.80
N TYR A 32 9.28 -2.91 2.43
CA TYR A 32 8.10 -3.38 3.15
C TYR A 32 7.84 -4.88 2.95
N ILE A 33 8.16 -5.44 1.78
CA ILE A 33 8.08 -6.89 1.56
C ILE A 33 9.03 -7.63 2.51
N GLU A 34 10.28 -7.19 2.59
CA GLU A 34 11.27 -7.78 3.50
C GLU A 34 10.90 -7.59 4.97
N PHE A 35 10.40 -6.40 5.33
CA PHE A 35 9.92 -6.11 6.68
C PHE A 35 8.74 -7.02 7.06
N GLN A 36 7.79 -7.22 6.16
CA GLN A 36 6.65 -8.12 6.38
C GLN A 36 7.09 -9.57 6.52
N ARG A 37 8.03 -10.04 5.68
CA ARG A 37 8.62 -11.38 5.79
C ARG A 37 9.28 -11.59 7.16
N ARG A 38 10.08 -10.62 7.60
CA ARG A 38 10.80 -10.67 8.90
C ARG A 38 9.86 -10.75 10.10
N PHE A 39 8.68 -10.15 10.02
CA PHE A 39 7.71 -10.10 11.12
C PHE A 39 6.41 -10.83 10.80
N ALA A 40 6.46 -11.83 9.92
CA ALA A 40 5.28 -12.51 9.39
C ALA A 40 4.36 -13.06 10.50
N GLU A 41 4.94 -13.58 11.58
CA GLU A 41 4.20 -14.13 12.74
C GLU A 41 3.36 -13.09 13.50
N ARG A 42 3.71 -11.80 13.36
CA ARG A 42 2.98 -10.69 14.00
C ARG A 42 1.93 -10.07 13.10
N LEU A 43 1.90 -10.45 11.81
CA LEU A 43 0.92 -9.96 10.87
C LEU A 43 -0.41 -10.69 11.08
N ARG A 44 -1.51 -9.94 10.96
CA ARG A 44 -2.83 -10.55 10.91
C ARG A 44 -2.85 -11.50 9.70
N PRO A 45 -3.29 -12.76 9.86
CA PRO A 45 -3.39 -13.67 8.73
C PRO A 45 -4.27 -13.03 7.65
N PRO A 46 -3.92 -13.20 6.37
CA PRO A 46 -4.74 -12.67 5.30
C PRO A 46 -6.16 -13.24 5.44
N PRO A 47 -7.21 -12.46 5.15
CA PRO A 47 -8.55 -13.02 5.09
C PRO A 47 -8.54 -14.20 4.13
N LYS A 48 -9.23 -15.30 4.52
CA LYS A 48 -9.47 -16.41 3.61
C LYS A 48 -10.09 -15.80 2.35
N ARG A 49 -9.43 -15.96 1.19
CA ARG A 49 -10.01 -15.59 -0.09
C ARG A 49 -11.23 -16.51 -0.28
N GLU A 50 -12.40 -16.04 0.09
CA GLU A 50 -13.58 -16.43 -0.67
C GLU A 50 -13.34 -15.86 -2.06
N GLU A 51 -13.42 -16.72 -3.08
CA GLU A 51 -13.20 -16.39 -4.48
C GLU A 51 -14.23 -15.34 -4.91
N ALA A 52 -13.92 -14.07 -4.67
CA ALA A 52 -14.68 -12.97 -5.21
C ALA A 52 -14.40 -12.90 -6.70
N PRO A 53 -15.43 -12.89 -7.57
CA PRO A 53 -15.25 -12.90 -9.01
C PRO A 53 -14.47 -11.66 -9.42
N GLU A 54 -13.44 -11.95 -10.20
CA GLU A 54 -12.54 -11.06 -10.91
C GLU A 54 -13.27 -9.80 -11.41
N GLN A 55 -12.94 -8.63 -10.83
CA GLN A 55 -13.38 -7.34 -11.35
C GLN A 55 -12.66 -7.06 -12.68
N ALA A 56 -13.11 -7.74 -13.73
CA ALA A 56 -13.05 -7.29 -15.11
C ALA A 56 -13.96 -6.06 -15.26
N ALA A 57 -13.53 -4.89 -14.80
CA ALA A 57 -14.31 -3.65 -14.93
C ALA A 57 -13.43 -2.38 -15.04
N ALA A 58 -12.21 -2.51 -15.57
CA ALA A 58 -11.34 -1.35 -15.82
C ALA A 58 -10.76 -1.28 -17.24
N ALA A 59 -11.39 -1.92 -18.23
CA ALA A 59 -11.02 -1.82 -19.64
C ALA A 59 -12.10 -1.20 -20.54
N ASP A 60 -13.23 -0.76 -19.99
CA ASP A 60 -14.30 -0.11 -20.77
C ASP A 60 -14.59 1.29 -20.22
N ARG A 61 -13.71 2.23 -20.57
CA ARG A 61 -14.07 3.65 -20.61
C ARG A 61 -13.87 4.09 -22.05
N PRO A 62 -14.93 4.33 -22.84
CA PRO A 62 -14.76 5.02 -24.11
C PRO A 62 -14.20 6.42 -23.83
N SER A 63 -13.12 6.77 -24.53
CA SER A 63 -12.60 8.13 -24.60
C SER A 63 -13.72 9.10 -24.99
N PRO A 64 -13.85 10.27 -24.35
CA PRO A 64 -14.76 11.30 -24.87
C PRO A 64 -14.16 11.84 -26.17
N ASP A 65 -14.91 11.69 -27.25
CA ASP A 65 -14.59 12.24 -28.57
C ASP A 65 -14.52 13.77 -28.52
N ARG A 66 -13.65 14.32 -29.39
CA ARG A 66 -13.39 15.76 -29.59
C ARG A 66 -14.59 16.53 -30.15
#